data_AF-A0A1Y5FH20-F1
#
_entry.id   AF-A0A1Y5FH20-F1
#
_cell.length_a   1.000
_cell.length_b   1.000
_cell.length_c   1.000
_cell.angle_alpha   90.00
_cell.angle_beta   90.00
_cell.angle_gamma   90.00
#
_symmetry.space_group_name_H-M   'P 1'
#
loop_
_entity.id
_entity.type
_entity.pdbx_description
1 polymer ?
#
loop_
_entity_poly.entity_id
_entity_poly.type
_entity_poly.pdbx_seq_one_letter_code
_entity_poly.pdbx_strand_id
1 'polypeptide(L)'
;MSKEKSKILNKRNIIIIFLVLITAFMYRNVFIYTYMHYTYEPKEVDGQLEPPFPSYSSAFGTIQGADVNKNGLRDDLEIFANEILNDLPYELREVTKLELKNWSLFTTQDMGTAERKKWWLDKLRIDRCFNFLESSVESPIELNQMFDVMDDLRDRIGNTSERQKAVDINRQGMITNHYLDINISIYNIVAICDGMKINLCKVVKNTLGSSNKWRPRSYQLQPKIYKSFYEKCHKK
;
A
#
# COMPACT_ATOMS: atom_id res chain seq x y z
N MET A 1 25.49 -44.80 -38.66
CA MET A 1 25.83 -43.36 -38.65
C MET A 1 24.64 -42.38 -38.57
N SER A 2 23.45 -42.69 -39.11
CA SER A 2 22.30 -41.76 -39.10
C SER A 2 21.65 -41.55 -37.70
N LYS A 3 21.42 -42.62 -36.92
CA LYS A 3 20.76 -42.55 -35.60
C LYS A 3 21.55 -41.78 -34.53
N GLU A 4 22.88 -41.80 -34.60
CA GLU A 4 23.75 -41.18 -33.59
C GLU A 4 23.85 -39.66 -33.79
N LYS A 5 23.94 -39.18 -35.05
CA LYS A 5 23.83 -37.76 -35.39
C LYS A 5 22.46 -37.19 -34.98
N SER A 6 21.38 -37.94 -35.18
CA SER A 6 20.02 -37.56 -34.74
C SER A 6 19.93 -37.41 -33.21
N LYS A 7 20.51 -38.34 -32.44
CA LYS A 7 20.52 -38.29 -30.96
C LYS A 7 21.32 -37.09 -30.42
N ILE A 8 22.44 -36.77 -31.06
CA ILE A 8 23.29 -35.62 -30.69
C ILE A 8 22.60 -34.29 -31.03
N LEU A 9 21.96 -34.21 -32.20
CA LEU A 9 21.20 -33.03 -32.62
C LEU A 9 20.02 -32.77 -31.67
N ASN A 10 19.31 -33.82 -31.25
CA ASN A 10 18.19 -33.72 -30.32
C ASN A 10 18.65 -33.27 -28.92
N LYS A 11 19.79 -33.78 -28.42
CA LYS A 11 20.39 -33.29 -27.15
C LYS A 11 20.79 -31.81 -27.20
N ARG A 12 21.40 -31.36 -28.30
CA ARG A 12 21.76 -29.94 -28.48
C ARG A 12 20.53 -29.03 -28.49
N ASN A 13 19.48 -29.44 -29.20
CA ASN A 13 18.22 -28.67 -29.25
C ASN A 13 17.56 -28.57 -27.86
N ILE A 14 17.57 -29.66 -27.08
CA ILE A 14 17.06 -29.65 -25.70
C ILE A 14 17.84 -28.65 -24.82
N ILE A 15 19.17 -28.64 -24.92
CA ILE A 15 20.01 -27.70 -24.14
C ILE A 15 19.71 -26.26 -24.54
N ILE A 16 19.59 -25.97 -25.83
CA ILE A 16 19.29 -24.61 -26.33
C ILE A 16 17.91 -24.16 -25.84
N ILE A 17 16.88 -25.01 -25.96
CA ILE A 17 15.53 -24.70 -25.47
C ILE A 17 15.56 -24.43 -23.96
N PHE A 18 16.29 -25.24 -23.19
CA PHE A 18 16.41 -25.07 -21.75
C PHE A 18 17.08 -23.73 -21.37
N LEU A 19 18.15 -23.34 -22.09
CA LEU A 19 18.79 -22.04 -21.90
C LEU A 19 17.83 -20.89 -22.24
N VAL A 20 17.10 -20.98 -23.36
CA VAL A 20 16.10 -19.97 -23.75
C VAL A 20 15.01 -19.84 -22.69
N LEU A 21 14.51 -20.95 -22.14
CA LEU A 21 13.50 -20.93 -21.08
C LEU A 21 14.04 -20.28 -19.79
N ILE A 22 15.26 -20.61 -19.38
CA ILE A 22 15.91 -19.97 -18.23
C ILE A 22 16.07 -18.47 -18.46
N THR A 23 16.58 -18.07 -19.63
CA THR A 23 16.74 -16.65 -19.95
C THR A 23 15.39 -15.93 -19.96
N ALA A 24 14.37 -16.48 -20.60
CA ALA A 24 13.02 -15.89 -20.60
C ALA A 24 12.45 -15.78 -19.17
N PHE A 25 12.68 -16.77 -18.31
CA PHE A 25 12.27 -16.75 -16.91
C PHE A 25 13.03 -15.66 -16.12
N MET A 26 14.35 -15.58 -16.26
CA MET A 26 15.20 -14.60 -15.59
C MET A 26 14.88 -13.15 -16.02
N TYR A 27 14.53 -12.95 -17.29
CA TYR A 27 14.19 -11.65 -17.86
C TYR A 27 12.67 -11.39 -17.96
N ARG A 28 11.84 -12.20 -17.29
CA ARG A 28 10.38 -12.07 -17.31
C ARG A 28 9.92 -10.65 -17.00
N ASN A 29 10.52 -10.02 -15.98
CA ASN A 29 10.16 -8.65 -15.59
C ASN A 29 10.53 -7.62 -16.66
N VAL A 30 11.63 -7.82 -17.41
CA VAL A 30 11.97 -6.94 -18.53
C VAL A 30 10.86 -6.99 -19.58
N PHE A 31 10.46 -8.19 -20.00
CA PHE A 31 9.40 -8.33 -21.02
C PHE A 31 8.06 -7.75 -20.56
N ILE A 32 7.63 -8.04 -19.32
CA ILE A 32 6.37 -7.52 -18.78
C ILE A 32 6.40 -5.99 -18.71
N TYR A 33 7.45 -5.40 -18.15
CA TYR A 33 7.55 -3.94 -18.01
C TYR A 33 7.72 -3.26 -19.36
N THR A 34 8.48 -3.84 -20.29
CA THR A 34 8.60 -3.30 -21.65
C THR A 34 7.24 -3.31 -22.35
N TYR A 35 6.50 -4.42 -22.29
CA TYR A 35 5.16 -4.49 -22.87
C TYR A 35 4.23 -3.44 -22.27
N MET A 36 4.07 -3.44 -20.94
CA MET A 36 3.21 -2.51 -20.23
C MET A 36 3.60 -1.06 -20.48
N HIS A 37 4.89 -0.72 -20.49
CA HIS A 37 5.36 0.64 -20.76
C HIS A 37 4.92 1.17 -22.14
N TYR A 38 4.81 0.30 -23.15
CA TYR A 38 4.40 0.70 -24.50
C TYR A 38 2.88 0.60 -24.75
N THR A 39 2.18 -0.28 -24.04
CA THR A 39 0.76 -0.56 -24.30
C THR A 39 -0.19 -0.03 -23.25
N TYR A 40 0.29 0.32 -22.06
CA TYR A 40 -0.58 0.81 -21.00
C TYR A 40 -0.98 2.26 -21.25
N GLU A 41 -2.29 2.50 -21.23
CA GLU A 41 -2.88 3.83 -21.30
C GLU A 41 -3.39 4.22 -19.91
N PRO A 42 -2.93 5.35 -19.34
CA PRO A 42 -3.41 5.85 -18.06
C PRO A 42 -4.93 6.04 -18.04
N LYS A 43 -5.57 5.58 -16.96
CA LYS A 43 -7.03 5.70 -16.77
C LYS A 43 -7.33 6.67 -15.65
N GLU A 44 -8.55 7.19 -15.63
CA GLU A 44 -9.04 7.98 -14.49
C GLU A 44 -9.61 7.03 -13.43
N VAL A 45 -9.00 7.03 -12.25
CA VAL A 45 -9.41 6.24 -11.09
C VAL A 45 -9.67 7.19 -9.95
N ASP A 46 -10.88 7.15 -9.39
CA ASP A 46 -11.27 7.97 -8.24
C ASP A 46 -11.10 9.50 -8.49
N GLY A 47 -11.28 9.95 -9.73
CA GLY A 47 -11.15 11.35 -10.14
C GLY A 47 -9.69 11.81 -10.33
N GLN A 48 -8.73 10.88 -10.31
CA GLN A 48 -7.31 11.15 -10.57
C GLN A 48 -6.84 10.32 -11.76
N LEU A 49 -6.07 10.94 -12.66
CA LEU A 49 -5.44 10.22 -13.75
C LEU A 49 -4.26 9.42 -13.21
N GLU A 50 -4.21 8.13 -13.53
CA GLU A 50 -3.08 7.26 -13.22
C GLU A 50 -1.76 7.80 -13.82
N PRO A 51 -0.61 7.50 -13.21
CA PRO A 51 0.67 7.80 -13.83
C PRO A 51 0.88 6.93 -15.09
N PRO A 52 1.75 7.34 -16.03
CA PRO A 52 2.20 6.45 -17.09
C PRO A 52 2.95 5.25 -16.51
N PHE A 53 2.77 4.07 -17.10
CA PHE A 53 3.50 2.88 -16.64
C PHE A 53 5.01 3.08 -16.83
N PRO A 54 5.84 2.89 -15.78
CA PRO A 54 7.27 3.17 -15.87
C PRO A 54 8.00 2.14 -16.73
N SER A 55 9.06 2.58 -17.42
CA SER A 55 9.96 1.66 -18.11
C SER A 55 10.65 0.72 -17.11
N TYR A 56 11.15 -0.44 -17.54
CA TYR A 56 11.91 -1.34 -16.66
C TYR A 56 13.06 -0.61 -15.95
N SER A 57 13.85 0.16 -16.68
CA SER A 57 14.97 0.92 -16.11
C SER A 57 14.51 1.99 -15.11
N SER A 58 13.37 2.63 -15.34
CA SER A 58 12.80 3.61 -14.40
C SER A 58 12.24 2.94 -13.15
N ALA A 59 11.55 1.81 -13.32
CA ALA A 59 10.92 1.08 -12.23
C ALA A 59 11.94 0.43 -11.30
N PHE A 60 13.07 -0.06 -11.82
CA PHE A 60 14.06 -0.82 -11.05
C PHE A 60 15.41 -0.09 -10.88
N GLY A 61 15.56 1.11 -11.45
CA GLY A 61 16.81 1.87 -11.38
C GLY A 61 17.14 2.40 -9.98
N THR A 62 16.14 2.52 -9.10
CA THR A 62 16.30 2.93 -7.70
C THR A 62 15.48 2.06 -6.77
N ILE A 63 15.83 2.05 -5.48
CA ILE A 63 15.09 1.30 -4.46
C ILE A 63 13.67 1.84 -4.33
N GLN A 64 13.48 3.15 -4.41
CA GLN A 64 12.16 3.79 -4.38
C GLN A 64 11.35 3.52 -5.66
N GLY A 65 12.03 3.40 -6.80
CA GLY A 65 11.41 3.33 -8.12
C GLY A 65 10.86 4.68 -8.60
N ALA A 66 10.10 4.66 -9.70
CA ALA A 66 9.45 5.85 -10.26
C ALA A 66 8.18 6.21 -9.49
N ASP A 67 8.03 7.49 -9.15
CA ASP A 67 6.84 8.10 -8.53
C ASP A 67 6.67 9.48 -9.17
N VAL A 68 6.06 9.51 -10.36
CA VAL A 68 5.94 10.73 -11.18
C VAL A 68 4.98 11.73 -10.55
N ASN A 69 3.88 11.24 -9.95
CA ASN A 69 2.86 12.07 -9.31
C ASN A 69 3.26 12.51 -7.88
N LYS A 70 4.37 11.99 -7.35
CA LYS A 70 4.95 12.31 -6.03
C LYS A 70 3.96 12.06 -4.89
N ASN A 71 3.13 11.03 -5.02
CA ASN A 71 2.12 10.70 -4.02
C ASN A 71 2.66 9.74 -2.94
N GLY A 72 3.93 9.34 -3.05
CA GLY A 72 4.62 8.43 -2.14
C GLY A 72 4.45 6.96 -2.48
N LEU A 73 3.76 6.61 -3.57
CA LEU A 73 3.62 5.25 -4.08
C LEU A 73 4.33 5.14 -5.43
N ARG A 74 4.96 4.00 -5.68
CA ARG A 74 5.61 3.73 -6.97
C ARG A 74 4.55 3.61 -8.07
N ASP A 75 4.79 4.20 -9.23
CA ASP A 75 3.80 4.31 -10.31
C ASP A 75 3.25 2.93 -10.75
N ASP A 76 4.13 1.94 -10.94
CA ASP A 76 3.72 0.57 -11.30
C ASP A 76 2.85 -0.08 -10.20
N LEU A 77 3.19 0.14 -8.93
CA LEU A 77 2.44 -0.38 -7.80
C LEU A 77 1.09 0.31 -7.64
N GLU A 78 1.01 1.62 -7.91
CA GLU A 78 -0.27 2.33 -7.95
C GLU A 78 -1.21 1.74 -9.01
N ILE A 79 -0.69 1.52 -10.21
CA ILE A 79 -1.44 0.92 -11.33
C ILE A 79 -1.91 -0.50 -10.96
N PHE A 80 -1.02 -1.34 -10.42
CA PHE A 80 -1.40 -2.69 -9.99
C PHE A 80 -2.42 -2.67 -8.85
N ALA A 81 -2.29 -1.75 -7.89
CA ALA A 81 -3.25 -1.61 -6.81
C ALA A 81 -4.62 -1.17 -7.34
N ASN A 82 -4.67 -0.21 -8.26
CA ASN A 82 -5.93 0.21 -8.89
C ASN A 82 -6.61 -0.93 -9.65
N GLU A 83 -5.84 -1.77 -10.35
CA GLU A 83 -6.35 -2.95 -11.06
C GLU A 83 -6.92 -3.99 -10.09
N ILE A 84 -6.14 -4.38 -9.07
CA ILE A 84 -6.54 -5.43 -8.10
C ILE A 84 -7.72 -4.98 -7.23
N LEU A 85 -7.77 -3.69 -6.87
CA LEU A 85 -8.75 -3.16 -5.94
C LEU A 85 -10.02 -2.63 -6.65
N ASN A 86 -10.08 -2.64 -7.99
CA ASN A 86 -11.14 -1.99 -8.79
C ASN A 86 -12.56 -2.37 -8.35
N ASP A 87 -12.78 -3.64 -7.99
CA ASP A 87 -14.10 -4.16 -7.62
C ASP A 87 -14.49 -3.88 -6.15
N LEU A 88 -13.57 -3.30 -5.35
CA LEU A 88 -13.83 -2.98 -3.96
C LEU A 88 -14.54 -1.63 -3.81
N PRO A 89 -15.32 -1.41 -2.73
CA PRO A 89 -15.81 -0.08 -2.37
C PRO A 89 -14.71 0.97 -2.32
N TYR A 90 -15.02 2.19 -2.76
CA TYR A 90 -14.09 3.33 -2.79
C TYR A 90 -13.32 3.51 -1.47
N GLU A 91 -14.02 3.45 -0.34
CA GLU A 91 -13.43 3.65 0.98
C GLU A 91 -12.37 2.58 1.31
N LEU A 92 -12.60 1.33 0.91
CA LEU A 92 -11.63 0.25 1.10
C LEU A 92 -10.43 0.39 0.17
N ARG A 93 -10.65 0.79 -1.08
CA ARG A 93 -9.54 1.11 -1.99
C ARG A 93 -8.64 2.20 -1.40
N GLU A 94 -9.24 3.30 -0.93
CA GLU A 94 -8.49 4.44 -0.40
C GLU A 94 -7.68 4.10 0.85
N VAL A 95 -8.28 3.38 1.82
CA VAL A 95 -7.54 2.96 3.02
C VAL A 95 -6.40 1.99 2.66
N THR A 96 -6.60 1.14 1.66
CA THR A 96 -5.54 0.24 1.16
C THR A 96 -4.42 1.00 0.49
N LYS A 97 -4.73 1.97 -0.39
CA LYS A 97 -3.71 2.82 -1.02
C LYS A 97 -2.94 3.64 0.03
N LEU A 98 -3.61 4.12 1.08
CA LEU A 98 -2.94 4.77 2.22
C LEU A 98 -2.01 3.82 2.96
N GLU A 99 -2.42 2.57 3.15
CA GLU A 99 -1.55 1.54 3.70
C GLU A 99 -0.30 1.30 2.83
N LEU A 100 -0.47 1.17 1.53
CA LEU A 100 0.66 0.98 0.60
C LEU A 100 1.61 2.18 0.60
N LYS A 101 1.08 3.41 0.61
CA LYS A 101 1.86 4.64 0.76
C LYS A 101 2.60 4.71 2.10
N ASN A 102 2.03 4.13 3.16
CA ASN A 102 2.72 4.04 4.42
C ASN A 102 3.83 2.98 4.34
N TRP A 103 3.57 1.81 3.76
CA TRP A 103 4.57 0.75 3.59
C TRP A 103 5.71 1.12 2.63
N SER A 104 5.45 1.90 1.58
CA SER A 104 6.47 2.34 0.64
C SER A 104 7.56 3.17 1.33
N LEU A 105 7.26 3.84 2.45
CA LEU A 105 8.27 4.54 3.27
C LEU A 105 9.38 3.59 3.73
N PHE A 106 9.11 2.30 3.93
CA PHE A 106 10.14 1.32 4.28
C PHE A 106 11.12 0.99 3.15
N THR A 107 10.81 1.37 1.92
CA THR A 107 11.74 1.27 0.79
C THR A 107 12.66 2.49 0.70
N THR A 108 12.53 3.47 1.59
CA THR A 108 13.53 4.53 1.73
C THR A 108 14.77 3.96 2.44
N GLN A 109 15.96 4.22 1.90
CA GLN A 109 17.20 3.90 2.59
C GLN A 109 17.30 4.78 3.84
N ASP A 110 17.35 4.13 5.00
CA ASP A 110 17.59 4.72 6.32
C ASP A 110 16.49 5.68 6.81
N MET A 111 15.36 5.11 7.26
CA MET A 111 14.34 5.89 7.95
C MET A 111 14.92 6.45 9.26
N GLY A 112 14.90 7.77 9.44
CA GLY A 112 15.25 8.38 10.72
C GLY A 112 14.19 8.13 11.81
N THR A 113 14.48 8.57 13.03
CA THR A 113 13.54 8.41 14.16
C THR A 113 12.24 9.19 13.94
N ALA A 114 12.28 10.33 13.25
CA ALA A 114 11.10 11.13 12.93
C ALA A 114 10.21 10.42 11.90
N GLU A 115 10.81 9.82 10.87
CA GLU A 115 10.14 9.06 9.82
C GLU A 115 9.50 7.78 10.39
N ARG A 116 10.25 7.05 11.23
CA ARG A 116 9.71 5.90 11.98
C ARG A 116 8.53 6.28 12.86
N LYS A 117 8.62 7.44 13.55
CA LYS A 117 7.50 7.99 14.31
C LYS A 117 6.29 8.24 13.42
N LYS A 118 6.46 8.98 12.33
CA LYS A 118 5.39 9.28 11.38
C LYS A 118 4.75 7.99 10.86
N TRP A 119 5.55 7.01 10.44
CA TRP A 119 5.08 5.72 9.95
C TRP A 119 4.21 4.99 10.98
N TRP A 120 4.65 4.91 12.23
CA TRP A 120 3.88 4.26 13.31
C TRP A 120 2.56 4.97 13.57
N LEU A 121 2.59 6.32 13.60
CA LEU A 121 1.39 7.14 13.74
C LEU A 121 0.40 6.84 12.61
N ASP A 122 0.87 6.82 11.36
CA ASP A 122 0.06 6.60 10.18
C ASP A 122 -0.49 5.16 10.15
N LYS A 123 0.33 4.14 10.49
CA LYS A 123 -0.11 2.74 10.59
C LYS A 123 -1.25 2.57 11.60
N LEU A 124 -1.09 3.09 12.81
CA LEU A 124 -2.14 3.03 13.84
C LEU A 124 -3.43 3.73 13.41
N ARG A 125 -3.33 4.80 12.62
CA ARG A 125 -4.51 5.50 12.11
C ARG A 125 -5.20 4.67 11.01
N ILE A 126 -4.44 4.11 10.09
CA ILE A 126 -4.91 3.24 9.01
C ILE A 126 -5.61 1.99 9.56
N ASP A 127 -4.99 1.30 10.52
CA ASP A 127 -5.56 0.10 11.16
C ASP A 127 -6.92 0.38 11.80
N ARG A 128 -7.06 1.55 12.44
CA ARG A 128 -8.36 1.96 12.99
C ARG A 128 -9.38 2.22 11.89
N CYS A 129 -8.99 2.88 10.79
CA CYS A 129 -9.88 3.10 9.64
C CYS A 129 -10.37 1.77 9.05
N PHE A 130 -9.47 0.79 8.88
CA PHE A 130 -9.82 -0.55 8.44
C PHE A 130 -10.86 -1.22 9.35
N ASN A 131 -10.61 -1.26 10.65
CA ASN A 131 -11.56 -1.83 11.63
C ASN A 131 -12.94 -1.13 11.59
N PHE A 132 -12.99 0.16 11.24
CA PHE A 132 -14.27 0.86 11.08
C PHE A 132 -14.99 0.49 9.81
N LEU A 133 -14.28 0.44 8.68
CA LEU A 133 -14.86 0.04 7.40
C LEU A 133 -15.40 -1.38 7.48
N GLU A 134 -14.67 -2.30 8.10
CA GLU A 134 -15.15 -3.66 8.39
C GLU A 134 -16.52 -3.64 9.11
N SER A 135 -16.69 -2.77 10.12
CA SER A 135 -17.94 -2.66 10.88
C SER A 135 -19.10 -1.95 10.14
N SER A 136 -18.84 -1.39 8.95
CA SER A 136 -19.77 -0.50 8.25
C SER A 136 -20.06 -0.86 6.80
N VAL A 137 -19.29 -1.73 6.16
CA VAL A 137 -19.58 -2.24 4.81
C VAL A 137 -20.58 -3.41 4.91
N GLU A 138 -21.73 -3.30 4.23
CA GLU A 138 -22.81 -4.32 4.25
C GLU A 138 -22.44 -5.62 3.51
N SER A 139 -21.43 -5.56 2.63
CA SER A 139 -20.90 -6.72 1.94
C SER A 139 -19.63 -7.19 2.66
N PRO A 140 -19.58 -8.41 3.20
CA PRO A 140 -18.33 -8.99 3.62
C PRO A 140 -17.54 -9.29 2.34
N ILE A 141 -16.69 -8.36 1.91
CA ILE A 141 -15.40 -8.84 1.40
C ILE A 141 -14.87 -9.66 2.56
N GLU A 142 -14.70 -10.97 2.34
CA GLU A 142 -14.20 -11.83 3.41
C GLU A 142 -12.87 -11.22 3.84
N LEU A 143 -12.76 -10.80 5.11
CA LEU A 143 -11.62 -10.07 5.64
C LEU A 143 -10.27 -10.72 5.24
N ASN A 144 -10.28 -12.05 5.13
CA ASN A 144 -9.19 -12.89 4.66
C ASN A 144 -8.76 -12.55 3.22
N GLN A 145 -9.68 -12.38 2.28
CA GLN A 145 -9.37 -11.96 0.91
C GLN A 145 -8.69 -10.58 0.89
N MET A 146 -9.12 -9.69 1.78
CA MET A 146 -8.50 -8.37 1.89
C MET A 146 -7.07 -8.45 2.42
N PHE A 147 -6.84 -9.30 3.43
CA PHE A 147 -5.49 -9.54 3.93
C PHE A 147 -4.58 -10.17 2.87
N ASP A 148 -5.08 -11.17 2.12
CA ASP A 148 -4.33 -11.81 1.04
C ASP A 148 -3.93 -10.80 -0.05
N VAL A 149 -4.86 -9.93 -0.45
CA VAL A 149 -4.59 -8.85 -1.41
C VAL A 149 -3.56 -7.87 -0.87
N MET A 150 -3.67 -7.46 0.40
CA MET A 150 -2.69 -6.57 1.02
C MET A 150 -1.31 -7.20 1.12
N ASP A 151 -1.23 -8.50 1.40
CA ASP A 151 0.05 -9.21 1.46
C ASP A 151 0.68 -9.33 0.06
N ASP A 152 -0.08 -9.64 -1.00
CA ASP A 152 0.44 -9.62 -2.38
C ASP A 152 0.96 -8.22 -2.76
N LEU A 153 0.22 -7.16 -2.42
CA LEU A 153 0.63 -5.79 -2.71
C LEU A 153 1.87 -5.37 -1.90
N ARG A 154 2.02 -5.84 -0.66
CA ARG A 154 3.24 -5.63 0.15
C ARG A 154 4.43 -6.41 -0.42
N ASP A 155 4.24 -7.63 -0.88
CA ASP A 155 5.31 -8.40 -1.52
C ASP A 155 5.82 -7.68 -2.79
N ARG A 156 4.92 -7.01 -3.52
CA ARG A 156 5.28 -6.16 -4.67
C ARG A 156 6.05 -4.89 -4.29
N ILE A 157 5.94 -4.41 -3.05
CA ILE A 157 6.81 -3.34 -2.52
C ILE A 157 8.25 -3.87 -2.40
N GLY A 158 8.42 -5.09 -1.88
CA GLY A 158 9.70 -5.76 -1.67
C GLY A 158 10.23 -6.53 -2.89
N ASN A 159 9.72 -6.27 -4.10
CA ASN A 159 9.95 -7.11 -5.29
C ASN A 159 11.41 -7.21 -5.80
N THR A 160 12.37 -6.52 -5.18
CA THR A 160 13.81 -6.74 -5.38
C THR A 160 14.51 -7.01 -4.06
N SER A 161 15.67 -7.68 -4.11
CA SER A 161 16.46 -7.99 -2.91
C SER A 161 16.89 -6.72 -2.18
N GLU A 162 17.20 -5.63 -2.89
CA GLU A 162 17.56 -4.35 -2.31
C GLU A 162 16.38 -3.68 -1.58
N ARG A 163 15.18 -3.75 -2.17
CA ARG A 163 13.94 -3.25 -1.54
C ARG A 163 13.59 -4.05 -0.32
N GLN A 164 13.63 -5.38 -0.41
CA GLN A 164 13.37 -6.25 0.73
C GLN A 164 14.38 -5.99 1.86
N LYS A 165 15.66 -5.82 1.53
CA LYS A 165 16.69 -5.48 2.52
C LYS A 165 16.41 -4.14 3.20
N ALA A 166 15.98 -3.11 2.45
CA ALA A 166 15.58 -1.83 3.03
C ALA A 166 14.39 -1.98 3.99
N VAL A 167 13.38 -2.77 3.59
CA VAL A 167 12.22 -3.10 4.43
C VAL A 167 12.67 -3.79 5.73
N ASP A 168 13.53 -4.80 5.63
CA ASP A 168 14.01 -5.57 6.78
C ASP A 168 14.83 -4.70 7.76
N ILE A 169 15.74 -3.85 7.25
CA ILE A 169 16.53 -2.93 8.06
C ILE A 169 15.61 -1.97 8.83
N ASN A 170 14.68 -1.32 8.12
CA ASN A 170 13.79 -0.37 8.75
C ASN A 170 12.85 -1.05 9.76
N ARG A 171 12.39 -2.28 9.47
CA ARG A 171 11.58 -3.09 10.39
C ARG A 171 12.36 -3.46 11.65
N GLN A 172 13.62 -3.85 11.53
CA GLN A 172 14.49 -4.09 12.69
C GLN A 172 14.68 -2.82 13.54
N GLY A 173 14.86 -1.66 12.89
CA GLY A 173 14.95 -0.36 13.57
C GLY A 173 13.68 0.06 14.32
N MET A 174 12.52 -0.50 13.95
CA MET A 174 11.26 -0.32 14.68
C MET A 174 11.19 -1.18 15.95
N ILE A 175 11.72 -2.40 15.91
CA ILE A 175 11.70 -3.34 17.06
C ILE A 175 12.60 -2.81 18.19
N THR A 176 13.73 -2.19 17.85
CA THR A 176 14.70 -1.70 18.83
C THR A 176 14.30 -0.37 19.48
N ASN A 177 13.46 0.44 18.81
CA ASN A 177 12.93 1.69 19.37
C ASN A 177 11.65 1.40 20.17
N HIS A 178 11.83 0.90 21.40
CA HIS A 178 10.74 0.71 22.36
C HIS A 178 9.91 1.99 22.54
N TYR A 179 8.59 1.84 22.39
CA TYR A 179 7.56 2.81 22.79
C TYR A 179 7.78 4.24 22.32
N LEU A 180 7.41 4.50 21.07
CA LEU A 180 6.97 5.84 20.70
C LEU A 180 5.74 6.19 21.54
N ASP A 181 5.89 7.08 22.53
CA ASP A 181 4.82 7.53 23.45
C ASP A 181 3.51 7.85 22.69
N ILE A 182 2.57 6.90 22.72
CA ILE A 182 1.28 6.95 22.00
C ILE A 182 0.28 7.73 22.85
N ASN A 183 0.48 9.04 23.00
CA ASN A 183 -0.64 9.95 23.28
C ASN A 183 -1.29 10.40 21.97
N ILE A 184 -1.65 9.44 21.11
CA ILE A 184 -2.29 9.68 19.81
C ILE A 184 -3.79 9.66 20.03
N SER A 185 -4.39 10.84 20.00
CA SER A 185 -5.82 10.97 20.17
C SER A 185 -6.56 10.56 18.89
N ILE A 186 -7.76 9.99 19.06
CA ILE A 186 -8.70 9.54 18.01
C ILE A 186 -9.00 10.59 16.94
N TYR A 187 -8.63 11.85 17.17
CA TYR A 187 -8.87 12.98 16.28
C TYR A 187 -8.07 12.93 14.98
N ASN A 188 -6.99 12.14 14.95
CA ASN A 188 -6.28 11.87 13.69
C ASN A 188 -7.04 10.91 12.75
N ILE A 189 -8.01 10.15 13.27
CA ILE A 189 -8.86 9.26 12.45
C ILE A 189 -9.79 10.12 11.59
N VAL A 190 -10.32 11.21 12.15
CA VAL A 190 -11.20 12.13 11.42
C VAL A 190 -10.47 12.74 10.22
N ALA A 191 -9.18 13.05 10.33
CA ALA A 191 -8.41 13.64 9.23
C ALA A 191 -8.13 12.66 8.07
N ILE A 192 -8.06 11.35 8.32
CA ILE A 192 -7.85 10.33 7.28
C ILE A 192 -9.19 9.86 6.68
N CYS A 193 -10.23 9.80 7.52
CA CYS A 193 -11.59 9.50 7.06
C CYS A 193 -12.31 10.72 6.47
N ASP A 194 -11.71 11.92 6.50
CA ASP A 194 -12.32 13.12 5.93
C ASP A 194 -12.37 12.95 4.42
N GLY A 195 -13.58 12.91 3.85
CA GLY A 195 -13.81 12.60 2.44
C GLY A 195 -14.33 11.19 2.16
N MET A 196 -14.22 10.25 3.11
CA MET A 196 -14.88 8.95 3.01
C MET A 196 -16.37 9.07 3.35
N LYS A 197 -17.26 8.32 2.69
CA LYS A 197 -18.72 8.35 2.99
C LYS A 197 -19.06 7.55 4.26
N ILE A 198 -18.29 7.74 5.33
CA ILE A 198 -18.51 7.05 6.60
C ILE A 198 -19.32 7.90 7.59
N ASN A 199 -20.17 7.26 8.39
CA ASN A 199 -20.88 7.93 9.47
C ASN A 199 -19.93 8.21 10.64
N LEU A 200 -19.29 9.38 10.61
CA LEU A 200 -18.31 9.82 11.61
C LEU A 200 -18.85 9.74 13.05
N CYS A 201 -20.17 9.94 13.24
CA CYS A 201 -20.81 9.86 14.56
C CYS A 201 -20.92 8.42 15.07
N LYS A 202 -21.24 7.47 14.19
CA LYS A 202 -21.23 6.03 14.49
C LYS A 202 -19.80 5.55 14.79
N VAL A 203 -18.83 6.01 14.01
CA VAL A 203 -17.39 5.72 14.18
C VAL A 203 -16.90 6.13 15.57
N VAL A 204 -17.10 7.39 15.95
CA VAL A 204 -16.65 7.88 17.26
C VAL A 204 -17.38 7.17 18.41
N LYS A 205 -18.69 6.90 18.28
CA LYS A 205 -19.45 6.18 19.32
C LYS A 205 -18.99 4.73 19.52
N ASN A 206 -18.75 3.99 18.43
CA ASN A 206 -18.34 2.58 18.50
C ASN A 206 -16.91 2.41 19.03
N THR A 207 -15.99 3.33 18.70
CA THR A 207 -14.58 3.25 19.12
C THR A 207 -14.38 3.49 20.62
N LEU A 208 -15.29 4.26 21.24
CA LEU A 208 -15.02 4.91 22.53
C LEU A 208 -15.98 4.53 23.64
N GLY A 209 -17.02 3.76 23.30
CA GLY A 209 -18.17 3.56 24.16
C GLY A 209 -18.87 4.88 24.52
N SER A 210 -19.92 4.79 25.32
CA SER A 210 -20.75 5.92 25.77
C SER A 210 -20.05 6.91 26.74
N SER A 211 -18.71 6.94 26.81
CA SER A 211 -18.01 7.61 27.90
C SER A 211 -17.89 9.13 27.72
N ASN A 212 -18.50 9.88 28.65
CA ASN A 212 -18.44 11.33 28.83
C ASN A 212 -17.02 11.92 29.09
N LYS A 213 -15.94 11.15 28.92
CA LYS A 213 -14.57 11.52 29.30
C LYS A 213 -13.84 12.42 28.28
N TRP A 214 -14.53 12.86 27.22
CA TRP A 214 -13.95 13.59 26.09
C TRP A 214 -13.57 15.06 26.34
N ARG A 215 -14.04 15.66 27.44
CA ARG A 215 -14.27 17.12 27.45
C ARG A 215 -13.02 18.03 27.55
N PRO A 216 -11.96 17.76 28.34
CA PRO A 216 -10.90 18.77 28.52
C PRO A 216 -9.68 18.59 27.60
N ARG A 217 -9.00 17.45 27.69
CA ARG A 217 -7.67 17.26 27.07
C ARG A 217 -7.72 17.27 25.54
N SER A 218 -8.85 16.84 24.99
CA SER A 218 -8.99 16.70 23.56
C SER A 218 -9.37 18.00 22.84
N TYR A 219 -10.20 18.83 23.47
CA TYR A 219 -10.49 20.18 23.01
C TYR A 219 -9.21 21.04 23.00
N GLN A 220 -8.36 20.87 24.01
CA GLN A 220 -7.08 21.58 24.12
C GLN A 220 -6.10 21.21 23.00
N LEU A 221 -6.05 19.94 22.59
CA LEU A 221 -5.09 19.49 21.59
C LEU A 221 -5.49 19.85 20.16
N GLN A 222 -6.77 19.70 19.78
CA GLN A 222 -7.24 19.97 18.42
C GLN A 222 -8.66 20.57 18.36
N PRO A 223 -8.84 21.86 18.72
CA PRO A 223 -10.14 22.49 18.94
C PRO A 223 -11.02 22.57 17.67
N LYS A 224 -10.41 22.75 16.49
CA LYS A 224 -11.15 22.86 15.21
C LYS A 224 -11.87 21.55 14.84
N ILE A 225 -11.18 20.42 14.97
CA ILE A 225 -11.74 19.09 14.65
C ILE A 225 -12.82 18.72 15.65
N TYR A 226 -12.58 18.95 16.94
CA TYR A 226 -13.58 18.73 17.99
C TYR A 226 -14.87 19.52 17.73
N LYS A 227 -14.74 20.79 17.36
CA LYS A 227 -15.88 21.65 17.00
C LYS A 227 -16.65 21.08 15.81
N SER A 228 -15.98 20.72 14.71
CA SER A 228 -16.62 20.12 13.53
C SER A 228 -17.36 18.82 13.84
N PHE A 229 -16.76 17.92 14.64
CA PHE A 229 -17.42 16.69 15.10
C PHE A 229 -18.66 16.99 15.97
N TYR A 230 -18.53 17.87 16.97
CA TYR A 230 -19.62 18.20 17.87
C TYR A 230 -20.78 18.86 17.11
N GLU A 231 -20.46 19.71 16.13
CA GLU A 231 -21.43 20.33 15.24
C GLU A 231 -22.13 19.30 14.33
N LYS A 232 -21.39 18.34 13.74
CA LYS A 232 -21.98 17.29 12.89
C LYS A 232 -22.78 16.25 13.65
N CYS A 233 -22.40 15.92 14.89
CA CYS A 233 -22.94 14.76 15.62
C CYS A 233 -23.87 15.10 16.79
N HIS A 234 -23.85 16.35 17.27
CA HIS A 234 -24.59 16.76 18.47
C HIS A 234 -25.41 18.04 18.30
N LYS A 235 -25.23 18.84 17.24
CA LYS A 235 -26.21 19.88 16.91
C LYS A 235 -27.37 19.23 16.15
N LYS A 236 -28.55 19.27 16.76
CA LYS A 236 -29.84 19.14 16.06
C LYS A 236 -30.14 20.45 15.35
#